data_AF-A0A8T5I9S5-F1
#
_entry.id   AF-A0A8T5I9S5-F1
#
_cell.length_a   1.000
_cell.length_b   1.000
_cell.length_c   1.000
_cell.angle_alpha   90.00
_cell.angle_beta   90.00
_cell.angle_gamma   90.00
#
_symmetry.space_group_name_H-M   'P 1'
#
loop_
_entity.id
_entity.type
_entity.pdbx_description
1 polymer ?
#
loop_
_entity_poly.entity_id
_entity_poly.type
_entity_poly.pdbx_seq_one_letter_code
_entity_poly.pdbx_strand_id
1 'polypeptide(L)'
;MEGVIEEHKRDDSLDYIKILKALMELPFSVGRTLLADFLNGNYKNKSVTKNRLDELYNFDTLHWDKDKISQTVDKLIKNGMVDQSASDYNRFVKVLRLTLKGKNEITNPTLHEKKLKNKVSYKETEITEEDREKFQALNTFLEDFNDPQKKAIISEAEKILCVAGAGSGKTTVLTKRIEFLVKYRGIPPEKILAVTFTRKARQEMQKRLFNLGIREVNVHTFNSFCEGTLKKHGARIYGRPIRVQNYSDKILAMNMALSTLGIDMEEAINRYFTVSQRKFKNGNQLANSFMNDCFSVLDYFKVKKEDAYDFSKDIDGKNKHNAQMIHQITKYLREHMEIQGLRDYTDQILDAIKFFKEEPSEIPQFDHVLVDEYQDVNTMQIELIELLKPKNLFAVGDPRQSIFGWRGSDINYILEFEKDYGKSEVITLTKNYRSSDKIVKFMNHSITEMGLPDLEHHVPQIPKPSKIKILDFESEELERRFVLKKILESSTPKNEIFVLARTNRQLAELSQILRERNISHVVKTDE
;
A
#
# COMPACT_ATOMS: atom_id res chain seq x y z
N MET A 1 38.35 4.58 0.35
CA MET A 1 37.64 3.49 -0.35
C MET A 1 36.31 4.06 -0.80
N GLU A 2 36.14 4.18 -2.11
CA GLU A 2 34.93 4.69 -2.77
C GLU A 2 33.76 3.75 -2.49
N GLY A 3 32.77 4.21 -1.74
CA GLY A 3 31.52 3.51 -1.53
C GLY A 3 30.53 3.90 -2.62
N VAL A 4 30.25 2.97 -3.53
CA VAL A 4 29.18 3.10 -4.53
C VAL A 4 27.86 3.14 -3.76
N ILE A 5 27.20 4.29 -3.78
CA ILE A 5 25.84 4.48 -3.28
C ILE A 5 24.93 3.73 -4.27
N GLU A 6 24.31 2.64 -3.84
CA GLU A 6 23.24 2.01 -4.62
C GLU A 6 22.02 2.94 -4.65
N GLU A 7 21.79 3.56 -5.82
CA GLU A 7 20.61 4.38 -6.10
C GLU A 7 19.32 3.57 -5.86
N HIS A 8 18.54 3.96 -4.85
CA HIS A 8 17.16 3.53 -4.70
C HIS A 8 16.36 3.96 -5.93
N LYS A 9 16.03 2.99 -6.79
CA LYS A 9 15.21 3.21 -7.98
C LYS A 9 13.79 3.59 -7.58
N ARG A 10 13.43 4.84 -7.85
CA ARG A 10 12.04 5.34 -7.91
C ARG A 10 11.21 4.45 -8.85
N ASP A 11 9.98 4.13 -8.46
CA ASP A 11 9.02 3.49 -9.38
C ASP A 11 8.56 4.51 -10.44
N ASP A 12 9.33 4.54 -11.52
CA ASP A 12 9.14 5.42 -12.68
C ASP A 12 8.14 4.85 -13.70
N SER A 13 7.35 3.84 -13.32
CA SER A 13 6.64 2.99 -14.28
C SER A 13 5.54 3.69 -15.09
N LEU A 14 4.97 4.78 -14.56
CA LEU A 14 4.01 5.66 -15.25
C LEU A 14 4.60 7.04 -15.63
N ASP A 15 5.85 7.33 -15.28
CA ASP A 15 6.46 8.65 -15.49
C ASP A 15 6.58 9.02 -16.98
N TYR A 16 6.58 8.03 -17.90
CA TYR A 16 6.53 8.29 -19.34
C TYR A 16 5.25 9.04 -19.78
N ILE A 17 4.16 8.96 -19.02
CA ILE A 17 2.91 9.69 -19.31
C ILE A 17 3.16 11.19 -19.26
N LYS A 18 4.08 11.66 -18.41
CA LYS A 18 4.44 13.08 -18.33
C LYS A 18 5.07 13.58 -19.63
N ILE A 19 5.82 12.74 -20.34
CA ILE A 19 6.33 13.03 -21.69
C ILE A 19 5.17 13.19 -22.69
N LEU A 20 4.18 12.31 -22.62
CA LEU A 20 3.00 12.35 -23.51
C LEU A 20 2.13 13.58 -23.23
N LYS A 21 1.87 13.89 -21.95
CA LYS A 21 1.14 15.10 -21.52
C LYS A 21 1.85 16.38 -21.94
N ALA A 22 3.18 16.45 -21.76
CA ALA A 22 3.97 17.57 -22.25
C ALA A 22 3.82 17.77 -23.76
N LEU A 23 3.93 16.70 -24.55
CA LEU A 23 3.72 16.77 -26.02
C LEU A 23 2.29 17.13 -26.42
N MET A 24 1.30 16.91 -25.56
CA MET A 24 -0.10 17.29 -25.78
C MET A 24 -0.33 18.79 -25.52
N GLU A 25 0.33 19.34 -24.52
CA GLU A 25 0.12 20.72 -24.05
C GLU A 25 1.00 21.75 -24.75
N LEU A 26 2.12 21.32 -25.32
CA LEU A 26 3.00 22.20 -26.07
C LEU A 26 2.25 22.81 -27.27
N PRO A 27 2.26 24.15 -27.42
CA PRO A 27 1.50 24.84 -28.47
C PRO A 27 2.05 24.60 -29.89
N PHE A 28 3.19 23.92 -30.01
CA PHE A 28 3.83 23.55 -31.27
C PHE A 28 4.71 22.32 -31.09
N SER A 29 5.06 21.65 -32.19
CA SER A 29 5.95 20.49 -32.18
C SER A 29 7.37 20.89 -31.80
N VAL A 30 7.99 20.13 -30.89
CA VAL A 30 9.33 20.42 -30.35
C VAL A 30 10.34 19.32 -30.68
N GLY A 31 11.62 19.67 -30.71
CA GLY A 31 12.71 18.69 -30.76
C GLY A 31 12.99 18.07 -29.39
N ARG A 32 13.75 16.95 -29.37
CA ARG A 32 14.09 16.19 -28.15
C ARG A 32 14.76 17.04 -27.08
N THR A 33 15.71 17.89 -27.47
CA THR A 33 16.48 18.73 -26.53
C THR A 33 15.59 19.74 -25.82
N LEU A 34 14.70 20.40 -26.56
CA LEU A 34 13.78 21.39 -26.01
C LEU A 34 12.71 20.71 -25.13
N LEU A 35 12.21 19.54 -25.54
CA LEU A 35 11.31 18.73 -24.71
C LEU A 35 11.98 18.32 -23.38
N ALA A 36 13.24 17.87 -23.42
CA ALA A 36 13.97 17.48 -22.23
C ALA A 36 14.28 18.68 -21.31
N ASP A 37 14.62 19.84 -21.87
CA ASP A 37 14.80 21.08 -21.08
C ASP A 37 13.48 21.54 -20.45
N PHE A 38 12.38 21.44 -21.18
CA PHE A 38 11.04 21.77 -20.71
C PHE A 38 10.57 20.84 -19.59
N LEU A 39 10.71 19.52 -19.78
CA LEU A 39 10.35 18.51 -18.78
C LEU A 39 11.18 18.59 -17.49
N ASN A 40 12.45 19.01 -17.59
CA ASN A 40 13.33 19.23 -16.44
C ASN A 40 13.12 20.58 -15.74
N GLY A 41 12.22 21.45 -16.22
CA GLY A 41 12.04 22.79 -15.67
C GLY A 41 13.25 23.70 -15.85
N ASN A 42 14.04 23.51 -16.91
CA ASN A 42 15.23 24.33 -17.18
C ASN A 42 14.86 25.69 -17.79
N TYR A 43 14.43 26.63 -16.93
CA TYR A 43 14.00 27.98 -17.32
C TYR A 43 15.14 28.91 -17.79
N LYS A 44 16.41 28.46 -17.76
CA LYS A 44 17.54 29.21 -18.35
C LYS A 44 17.56 29.15 -19.88
N ASN A 45 16.82 28.22 -20.49
CA ASN A 45 16.73 28.11 -21.93
C ASN A 45 15.85 29.23 -22.51
N LYS A 46 16.44 30.14 -23.30
CA LYS A 46 15.74 31.28 -23.94
C LYS A 46 14.54 30.86 -24.78
N SER A 47 14.53 29.64 -25.32
CA SER A 47 13.40 29.14 -26.12
C SER A 47 12.20 28.72 -25.25
N VAL A 48 12.43 28.31 -24.00
CA VAL A 48 11.34 27.99 -23.05
C VAL A 48 10.63 29.28 -22.64
N THR A 49 11.39 30.30 -22.23
CA THR A 49 10.86 31.61 -21.80
C THR A 49 10.27 32.43 -22.95
N LYS A 50 10.92 32.45 -24.13
CA LYS A 50 10.41 33.18 -25.31
C LYS A 50 9.04 32.68 -25.77
N ASN A 51 8.79 31.38 -25.63
CA ASN A 51 7.53 30.76 -26.04
C ASN A 51 6.55 30.60 -24.87
N ARG A 52 6.86 31.18 -23.70
CA ARG A 52 6.03 31.14 -22.48
C ARG A 52 5.65 29.72 -22.08
N LEU A 53 6.54 28.75 -22.34
CA LEU A 53 6.28 27.35 -22.03
C LEU A 53 6.21 27.13 -20.51
N ASP A 54 6.91 27.97 -19.75
CA ASP A 54 6.86 28.07 -18.29
C ASP A 54 5.46 28.41 -17.72
N GLU A 55 4.52 28.85 -18.56
CA GLU A 55 3.13 29.14 -18.16
C GLU A 55 2.16 27.98 -18.43
N LEU A 56 2.63 26.84 -18.93
CA LEU A 56 1.81 25.64 -19.15
C LEU A 56 1.68 24.87 -17.82
N TYR A 57 0.49 24.90 -17.20
CA TYR A 57 0.25 24.47 -15.81
C TYR A 57 -0.16 22.99 -15.63
N ASN A 58 -0.30 22.18 -16.68
CA ASN A 58 -1.07 20.93 -16.60
C ASN A 58 -0.25 19.61 -16.62
N PHE A 59 1.08 19.66 -16.67
CA PHE A 59 1.94 18.47 -16.60
C PHE A 59 3.01 18.58 -15.48
N ASP A 60 3.31 17.45 -14.84
CA ASP A 60 4.37 17.33 -13.82
C ASP A 60 5.77 17.38 -14.46
N THR A 61 6.74 17.99 -13.78
CA THR A 61 8.16 17.95 -14.17
C THR A 61 8.74 16.52 -14.01
N LEU A 62 9.68 16.20 -14.89
CA LEU A 62 10.46 14.96 -14.86
C LEU A 62 11.91 15.32 -14.53
N HIS A 63 12.38 14.94 -13.35
CA HIS A 63 13.79 15.07 -12.94
C HIS A 63 14.63 13.90 -13.48
N TRP A 64 14.62 13.72 -14.79
CA TRP A 64 15.41 12.71 -15.49
C TRP A 64 16.52 13.39 -16.26
N ASP A 65 17.70 12.77 -16.31
CA ASP A 65 18.73 13.23 -17.23
C ASP A 65 18.23 13.21 -18.69
N LYS A 66 18.87 14.00 -19.54
CA LYS A 66 18.44 14.17 -20.94
C LYS A 66 18.50 12.86 -21.73
N ASP A 67 19.41 11.95 -21.37
CA ASP A 67 19.59 10.67 -22.05
C ASP A 67 18.44 9.71 -21.72
N LYS A 68 18.02 9.66 -20.46
CA LYS A 68 16.86 8.88 -19.98
C LYS A 68 15.55 9.38 -20.60
N ILE A 69 15.38 10.70 -20.73
CA ILE A 69 14.25 11.28 -21.47
C ILE A 69 14.33 10.86 -22.94
N SER A 70 15.49 10.97 -23.59
CA SER A 70 15.65 10.58 -24.99
C SER A 70 15.38 9.09 -25.22
N GLN A 71 15.92 8.21 -24.38
CA GLN A 71 15.68 6.76 -24.45
C GLN A 71 14.20 6.42 -24.26
N THR A 72 13.50 7.16 -23.39
CA THR A 72 12.06 6.96 -23.18
C THR A 72 11.27 7.45 -24.38
N VAL A 73 11.63 8.59 -24.97
CA VAL A 73 11.05 9.08 -26.24
C VAL A 73 11.25 8.06 -27.35
N ASP A 74 12.44 7.45 -27.48
CA ASP A 74 12.69 6.40 -28.47
C ASP A 74 11.78 5.18 -28.26
N LYS A 75 11.53 4.78 -27.01
CA LYS A 75 10.56 3.72 -26.68
C LYS A 75 9.13 4.12 -27.08
N LEU A 76 8.73 5.37 -26.85
CA LEU A 76 7.39 5.86 -27.22
C LEU A 76 7.22 5.93 -28.74
N ILE A 77 8.27 6.29 -29.48
CA ILE A 77 8.31 6.26 -30.95
C ILE A 77 8.15 4.81 -31.44
N LYS A 78 8.95 3.88 -30.91
CA LYS A 78 8.87 2.45 -31.27
C LYS A 78 7.48 1.86 -31.00
N ASN A 79 6.80 2.32 -29.96
CA ASN A 79 5.43 1.89 -29.62
C ASN A 79 4.33 2.64 -30.40
N GLY A 80 4.69 3.59 -31.28
CA GLY A 80 3.76 4.36 -32.12
C GLY A 80 2.94 5.40 -31.36
N MET A 81 3.38 5.80 -30.16
CA MET A 81 2.70 6.80 -29.32
C MET A 81 3.18 8.23 -29.62
N VAL A 82 4.41 8.34 -30.10
CA VAL A 82 5.02 9.59 -30.55
C VAL A 82 5.52 9.37 -31.97
N ASP A 83 5.29 10.33 -32.86
CA ASP A 83 5.88 10.36 -34.19
C ASP A 83 7.03 11.36 -34.22
N GLN A 84 8.04 11.09 -35.05
CA GLN A 84 9.16 11.98 -35.27
C GLN A 84 9.27 12.33 -36.76
N SER A 85 8.94 13.56 -37.10
CA SER A 85 8.91 14.06 -38.47
C SER A 85 9.78 15.31 -38.64
N ALA A 86 10.03 15.70 -39.90
CA ALA A 86 10.72 16.95 -40.19
C ALA A 86 9.81 18.14 -39.84
N SER A 87 10.40 19.23 -39.34
CA SER A 87 9.67 20.47 -39.06
C SER A 87 9.17 21.10 -40.35
N ASP A 88 7.93 21.59 -40.33
CA ASP A 88 7.29 22.28 -41.46
C ASP A 88 8.06 23.55 -41.88
N TYR A 89 8.86 24.13 -40.97
CA TYR A 89 9.66 25.33 -41.20
C TYR A 89 11.11 25.05 -41.61
N ASN A 90 11.63 23.87 -41.27
CA ASN A 90 13.01 23.49 -41.59
C ASN A 90 13.14 21.98 -41.66
N ARG A 91 13.31 21.46 -42.89
CA ARG A 91 13.43 20.02 -43.18
C ARG A 91 14.58 19.30 -42.46
N PHE A 92 15.58 20.02 -41.98
CA PHE A 92 16.73 19.47 -41.24
C PHE A 92 16.47 19.36 -39.74
N VAL A 93 15.40 19.96 -39.22
CA VAL A 93 15.03 19.91 -37.81
C VAL A 93 13.97 18.82 -37.61
N LYS A 94 14.24 17.83 -36.75
CA LYS A 94 13.27 16.80 -36.38
C LYS A 94 12.45 17.25 -35.17
N VAL A 95 11.13 17.14 -35.27
CA VAL A 95 10.18 17.48 -34.22
C VAL A 95 9.33 16.28 -33.83
N LEU A 96 8.83 16.28 -32.60
CA LEU A 96 8.02 15.22 -32.01
C LEU A 96 6.55 15.62 -32.05
N ARG A 97 5.69 14.68 -32.42
CA ARG A 97 4.23 14.84 -32.43
C ARG A 97 3.55 13.70 -31.69
N LEU A 98 2.54 14.03 -30.90
CA LEU A 98 1.73 13.04 -30.22
C LEU A 98 0.76 12.38 -31.22
N THR A 99 0.75 11.05 -31.29
CA THR A 99 -0.18 10.32 -32.17
C THR A 99 -1.55 10.14 -31.49
N LEU A 100 -2.57 9.69 -32.25
CA LEU A 100 -3.87 9.33 -31.66
C LEU A 100 -3.72 8.23 -30.59
N LYS A 101 -2.81 7.27 -30.82
CA LYS A 101 -2.46 6.23 -29.84
C LYS A 101 -1.81 6.82 -28.59
N GLY A 102 -0.91 7.80 -28.74
CA GLY A 102 -0.30 8.51 -27.61
C GLY A 102 -1.30 9.34 -26.80
N LYS A 103 -2.32 9.93 -27.45
CA LYS A 103 -3.41 10.63 -26.77
C LYS A 103 -4.26 9.68 -25.93
N ASN A 104 -4.64 8.54 -26.49
CA ASN A 104 -5.39 7.51 -25.76
C ASN A 104 -4.58 6.92 -24.59
N GLU A 105 -3.26 6.83 -24.73
CA GLU A 105 -2.35 6.36 -23.68
C GLU A 105 -2.30 7.30 -22.45
N ILE A 106 -2.55 8.60 -22.62
CA ILE A 106 -2.60 9.57 -21.51
C ILE A 106 -3.82 9.29 -20.61
N THR A 107 -4.94 8.93 -21.21
CA THR A 107 -6.21 8.69 -20.49
C THR A 107 -6.37 7.24 -20.07
N ASN A 108 -5.76 6.29 -20.81
CA ASN A 108 -5.80 4.86 -20.52
C ASN A 108 -4.40 4.22 -20.70
N PRO A 109 -3.53 4.24 -19.66
CA PRO A 109 -2.13 3.84 -19.79
C PRO A 109 -1.93 2.34 -20.02
N THR A 110 -1.61 1.93 -21.24
CA THR A 110 -1.42 0.53 -21.62
C THR A 110 0.02 0.04 -21.49
N LEU A 111 1.03 0.92 -21.43
CA LEU A 111 2.45 0.53 -21.41
C LEU A 111 2.90 0.07 -20.01
N HIS A 112 2.36 0.67 -18.95
CA HIS A 112 2.46 0.16 -17.57
C HIS A 112 1.67 -1.14 -17.39
N GLU A 113 0.44 -1.19 -17.89
CA GLU A 113 -0.32 -2.44 -17.92
C GLU A 113 0.43 -3.53 -18.69
N LYS A 114 1.16 -3.22 -19.76
CA LYS A 114 2.02 -4.20 -20.45
C LYS A 114 3.20 -4.66 -19.60
N LYS A 115 3.70 -3.87 -18.65
CA LYS A 115 4.72 -4.29 -17.68
C LYS A 115 4.11 -5.24 -16.64
N LEU A 116 2.93 -4.91 -16.10
CA LEU A 116 2.17 -5.77 -15.19
C LEU A 116 1.67 -7.06 -15.88
N LYS A 117 1.14 -6.95 -17.09
CA LYS A 117 0.68 -8.07 -17.94
C LYS A 117 1.82 -8.99 -18.39
N ASN A 118 3.07 -8.53 -18.37
CA ASN A 118 4.19 -9.32 -18.90
C ASN A 118 4.90 -10.21 -17.89
N LYS A 119 4.61 -10.19 -16.58
CA LYS A 119 5.29 -11.10 -15.64
C LYS A 119 4.41 -11.49 -14.46
N VAL A 120 4.47 -12.78 -14.14
CA VAL A 120 3.80 -13.53 -13.06
C VAL A 120 2.42 -14.05 -13.45
N SER A 121 2.40 -15.26 -14.03
CA SER A 121 1.24 -16.15 -13.96
C SER A 121 1.54 -17.13 -12.84
N TYR A 122 0.68 -17.17 -11.82
CA TYR A 122 0.77 -18.19 -10.79
C TYR A 122 0.29 -19.51 -11.39
N LYS A 123 1.18 -20.50 -11.46
CA LYS A 123 0.80 -21.85 -11.87
C LYS A 123 -0.04 -22.50 -10.78
N GLU A 124 -0.82 -23.49 -11.19
CA GLU A 124 -1.44 -24.41 -10.23
C GLU A 124 -0.38 -25.08 -9.38
N THR A 125 -0.71 -25.32 -8.12
CA THR A 125 0.17 -26.02 -7.19
C THR A 125 0.37 -27.45 -7.67
N GLU A 126 1.60 -27.78 -8.07
CA GLU A 126 1.97 -29.16 -8.39
C GLU A 126 2.05 -29.99 -7.10
N ILE A 127 1.40 -31.16 -7.09
CA ILE A 127 1.41 -32.10 -5.96
C ILE A 127 2.19 -33.34 -6.40
N THR A 128 3.36 -33.55 -5.80
CA THR A 128 4.24 -34.68 -6.13
C THR A 128 3.73 -35.99 -5.50
N GLU A 129 4.31 -37.13 -5.87
CA GLU A 129 4.04 -38.41 -5.21
C GLU A 129 4.50 -38.38 -3.74
N GLU A 130 5.67 -37.79 -3.47
CA GLU A 130 6.17 -37.58 -2.10
C GLU A 130 5.20 -36.74 -1.26
N ASP A 131 4.59 -35.70 -1.85
CA ASP A 131 3.57 -34.90 -1.18
C ASP A 131 2.36 -35.79 -0.79
N ARG A 132 1.90 -36.66 -1.70
CA ARG A 132 0.76 -37.56 -1.44
C ARG A 132 1.06 -38.57 -0.34
N GLU A 133 2.26 -39.13 -0.31
CA GLU A 133 2.70 -40.03 0.77
C GLU A 133 2.69 -39.32 2.13
N LYS A 134 3.24 -38.09 2.19
CA LYS A 134 3.21 -37.27 3.41
C LYS A 134 1.78 -36.93 3.82
N PHE A 135 0.90 -36.62 2.87
CA PHE A 135 -0.52 -36.34 3.16
C PHE A 135 -1.22 -37.57 3.77
N GLN A 136 -0.93 -38.76 3.26
CA GLN A 136 -1.50 -40.00 3.78
C GLN A 136 -0.96 -40.33 5.16
N ALA A 137 0.35 -40.16 5.39
CA ALA A 137 0.98 -40.37 6.69
C ALA A 137 0.42 -39.42 7.78
N LEU A 138 0.03 -38.20 7.39
CA LEU A 138 -0.53 -37.18 8.27
C LEU A 138 -2.06 -37.02 8.11
N ASN A 139 -2.77 -38.04 7.62
CA ASN A 139 -4.18 -37.90 7.24
C ASN A 139 -5.07 -37.39 8.39
N THR A 140 -4.88 -37.90 9.61
CA THR A 140 -5.63 -37.46 10.81
C THR A 140 -5.44 -35.97 11.14
N PHE A 141 -4.36 -35.35 10.65
CA PHE A 141 -4.08 -33.93 10.84
C PHE A 141 -4.54 -33.07 9.66
N LEU A 142 -4.57 -33.65 8.46
CA LEU A 142 -4.74 -32.95 7.18
C LEU A 142 -6.07 -33.21 6.48
N GLU A 143 -6.93 -34.09 7.01
CA GLU A 143 -8.16 -34.55 6.34
C GLU A 143 -9.12 -33.42 5.90
N ASP A 144 -9.22 -32.36 6.69
CA ASP A 144 -10.11 -31.22 6.43
C ASP A 144 -9.58 -30.24 5.35
N PHE A 145 -8.36 -30.46 4.86
CA PHE A 145 -7.68 -29.55 3.94
C PHE A 145 -7.68 -30.10 2.52
N ASN A 146 -7.69 -29.20 1.52
CA ASN A 146 -7.42 -29.60 0.15
C ASN A 146 -5.90 -29.75 -0.09
N ASP A 147 -5.50 -30.45 -1.15
CA ASP A 147 -4.08 -30.77 -1.39
C ASP A 147 -3.15 -29.53 -1.43
N PRO A 148 -3.49 -28.41 -2.11
CA PRO A 148 -2.69 -27.18 -1.99
C PRO A 148 -2.56 -26.64 -0.56
N GLN A 149 -3.63 -26.67 0.23
CA GLN A 149 -3.58 -26.28 1.64
C GLN A 149 -2.71 -27.23 2.45
N LYS A 150 -2.83 -28.55 2.24
CA LYS A 150 -1.97 -29.55 2.88
C LYS A 150 -0.51 -29.26 2.58
N LYS A 151 -0.17 -29.03 1.31
CA LYS A 151 1.18 -28.68 0.87
C LYS A 151 1.69 -27.41 1.57
N ALA A 152 0.88 -26.35 1.63
CA ALA A 152 1.25 -25.12 2.33
C ALA A 152 1.49 -25.34 3.83
N ILE A 153 0.72 -26.22 4.47
CA ILE A 153 0.85 -26.53 5.90
C ILE A 153 2.14 -27.29 6.18
N ILE A 154 2.50 -28.28 5.36
CA ILE A 154 3.60 -29.22 5.68
C ILE A 154 4.90 -29.00 4.90
N SER A 155 4.91 -28.11 3.88
CA SER A 155 6.11 -27.89 3.08
C SER A 155 7.32 -27.51 3.94
N GLU A 156 8.45 -28.13 3.60
CA GLU A 156 9.76 -27.95 4.22
C GLU A 156 10.64 -26.95 3.48
N ALA A 157 10.15 -26.32 2.40
CA ALA A 157 10.89 -25.29 1.71
C ALA A 157 11.16 -24.10 2.66
N GLU A 158 12.37 -23.53 2.58
CA GLU A 158 12.77 -22.43 3.44
C GLU A 158 12.03 -21.13 3.10
N LYS A 159 11.75 -20.88 1.82
CA LYS A 159 11.02 -19.70 1.35
C LYS A 159 9.74 -20.16 0.68
N ILE A 160 8.60 -19.81 1.24
CA ILE A 160 7.29 -20.20 0.73
C ILE A 160 6.43 -18.96 0.55
N LEU A 161 5.88 -18.78 -0.65
CA LEU A 161 4.80 -17.84 -0.91
C LEU A 161 3.50 -18.61 -1.12
N CYS A 162 2.55 -18.44 -0.22
CA CYS A 162 1.21 -18.95 -0.38
C CYS A 162 0.31 -17.87 -0.99
N VAL A 163 0.07 -17.95 -2.29
CA VAL A 163 -0.81 -17.04 -3.02
C VAL A 163 -2.23 -17.52 -2.86
N ALA A 164 -3.00 -16.80 -2.05
CA ALA A 164 -4.23 -17.33 -1.50
C ALA A 164 -5.32 -16.28 -1.57
N GLY A 165 -6.22 -16.47 -2.54
CA GLY A 165 -7.23 -15.45 -2.79
C GLY A 165 -8.35 -15.39 -1.75
N ALA A 166 -9.38 -14.60 -2.02
CA ALA A 166 -10.39 -14.29 -1.03
C ALA A 166 -11.10 -15.57 -0.57
N GLY A 167 -11.19 -15.78 0.76
CA GLY A 167 -11.93 -16.92 1.31
C GLY A 167 -11.30 -18.30 1.08
N SER A 168 -10.03 -18.38 0.67
CA SER A 168 -9.31 -19.66 0.45
C SER A 168 -8.73 -20.31 1.71
N GLY A 169 -8.85 -19.64 2.86
CA GLY A 169 -8.39 -20.18 4.14
C GLY A 169 -6.99 -19.73 4.57
N LYS A 170 -6.45 -18.61 4.06
CA LYS A 170 -5.17 -17.96 4.46
C LYS A 170 -4.81 -18.14 5.94
N THR A 171 -5.62 -17.55 6.82
CA THR A 171 -5.41 -17.57 8.26
C THR A 171 -5.49 -18.97 8.86
N THR A 172 -6.32 -19.85 8.29
CA THR A 172 -6.41 -21.25 8.72
C THR A 172 -5.13 -22.01 8.36
N VAL A 173 -4.61 -21.83 7.14
CA VAL A 173 -3.33 -22.42 6.70
C VAL A 173 -2.17 -21.91 7.57
N LEU A 174 -2.10 -20.61 7.85
CA LEU A 174 -1.09 -20.03 8.75
C LEU A 174 -1.14 -20.66 10.15
N THR A 175 -2.32 -20.72 10.76
CA THR A 175 -2.49 -21.30 12.10
C THR A 175 -2.13 -22.78 12.13
N LYS A 176 -2.55 -23.54 11.11
CA LYS A 176 -2.25 -24.97 11.01
C LYS A 176 -0.79 -25.27 10.69
N ARG A 177 -0.13 -24.42 9.91
CA ARG A 177 1.33 -24.50 9.73
C ARG A 177 2.06 -24.32 11.05
N ILE A 178 1.67 -23.34 11.88
CA ILE A 178 2.25 -23.18 13.22
C ILE A 178 2.00 -24.43 14.07
N GLU A 179 0.79 -25.01 14.02
CA GLU A 179 0.51 -26.28 14.70
C GLU A 179 1.39 -27.43 14.21
N PHE A 180 1.59 -27.56 12.90
CA PHE A 180 2.48 -28.55 12.31
C PHE A 180 3.93 -28.38 12.81
N LEU A 181 4.45 -27.14 12.76
CA LEU A 181 5.80 -26.83 13.19
C LEU A 181 6.02 -27.17 14.67
N VAL A 182 5.08 -26.83 15.55
CA VAL A 182 5.21 -27.08 16.98
C VAL A 182 5.02 -28.56 17.30
N LYS A 183 3.92 -29.19 16.84
CA LYS A 183 3.53 -30.53 17.30
C LYS A 183 4.23 -31.67 16.56
N TYR A 184 4.58 -31.47 15.28
CA TYR A 184 5.12 -32.53 14.43
C TYR A 184 6.59 -32.32 14.09
N ARG A 185 7.05 -31.07 13.96
CA ARG A 185 8.47 -30.74 13.73
C ARG A 185 9.24 -30.43 15.01
N GLY A 186 8.56 -30.35 16.15
CA GLY A 186 9.19 -30.09 17.45
C GLY A 186 9.85 -28.72 17.55
N ILE A 187 9.41 -27.75 16.75
CA ILE A 187 9.94 -26.38 16.79
C ILE A 187 9.45 -25.71 18.08
N PRO A 188 10.35 -25.17 18.93
CA PRO A 188 9.96 -24.42 20.10
C PRO A 188 9.06 -23.23 19.72
N PRO A 189 7.87 -23.05 20.34
CA PRO A 189 6.94 -21.98 19.95
C PRO A 189 7.55 -20.57 19.95
N GLU A 190 8.46 -20.29 20.88
CA GLU A 190 9.18 -19.02 21.02
C GLU A 190 10.14 -18.73 19.84
N LYS A 191 10.49 -19.75 19.04
CA LYS A 191 11.27 -19.63 17.80
C LYS A 191 10.43 -19.31 16.57
N ILE A 192 9.12 -19.15 16.74
CA ILE A 192 8.17 -18.82 15.68
C ILE A 192 7.67 -17.38 15.87
N LEU A 193 7.84 -16.56 14.85
CA LEU A 193 7.23 -15.23 14.74
C LEU A 193 6.14 -15.25 13.67
N ALA A 194 4.92 -14.86 14.04
CA ALA A 194 3.81 -14.65 13.12
C ALA A 194 3.43 -13.15 13.13
N VAL A 195 3.57 -12.50 11.99
CA VAL A 195 3.26 -11.09 11.78
C VAL A 195 1.93 -10.96 11.04
N THR A 196 1.03 -10.14 11.56
CA THR A 196 -0.30 -9.86 11.01
C THR A 196 -0.49 -8.37 10.78
N PHE A 197 -1.35 -8.00 9.83
CA PHE A 197 -1.56 -6.58 9.51
C PHE A 197 -2.34 -5.81 10.59
N THR A 198 -3.32 -6.45 11.25
CA THR A 198 -4.20 -5.78 12.21
C THR A 198 -4.14 -6.38 13.61
N ARG A 199 -4.40 -5.55 14.62
CA ARG A 199 -4.52 -6.00 16.03
C ARG A 199 -5.60 -7.06 16.20
N LYS A 200 -6.69 -6.99 15.42
CA LYS A 200 -7.78 -7.96 15.44
C LYS A 200 -7.34 -9.31 14.87
N ALA A 201 -6.65 -9.33 13.73
CA ALA A 201 -6.09 -10.55 13.15
C ALA A 201 -5.11 -11.22 14.12
N ARG A 202 -4.24 -10.43 14.77
CA ARG A 202 -3.35 -10.88 15.84
C ARG A 202 -4.11 -11.58 16.98
N GLN A 203 -5.14 -10.93 17.54
CA GLN A 203 -5.95 -11.49 18.64
C GLN A 203 -6.68 -12.76 18.22
N GLU A 204 -7.23 -12.80 17.01
CA GLU A 204 -7.91 -13.98 16.48
C GLU A 204 -6.94 -15.15 16.30
N MET A 205 -5.76 -14.91 15.72
CA MET A 205 -4.71 -15.93 15.57
C MET A 205 -4.23 -16.46 16.93
N GLN A 206 -3.99 -15.57 17.90
CA GLN A 206 -3.64 -15.96 19.28
C GLN A 206 -4.70 -16.85 19.90
N LYS A 207 -5.99 -16.49 19.77
CA LYS A 207 -7.10 -17.30 20.27
C LYS A 207 -7.17 -18.68 19.60
N ARG A 208 -6.94 -18.74 18.28
CA ARG A 208 -6.93 -20.01 17.54
C ARG A 208 -5.78 -20.91 18.01
N LEU A 209 -4.55 -20.40 18.10
CA LEU A 209 -3.40 -21.14 18.64
C LEU A 209 -3.65 -21.57 20.09
N PHE A 210 -4.28 -20.70 20.88
CA PHE A 210 -4.64 -21.02 22.26
C PHE A 210 -5.55 -22.25 22.34
N ASN A 211 -6.58 -22.30 21.50
CA ASN A 211 -7.51 -23.43 21.43
C ASN A 211 -6.85 -24.72 20.93
N LEU A 212 -5.75 -24.62 20.17
CA LEU A 212 -4.96 -25.78 19.72
C LEU A 212 -3.98 -26.29 20.79
N GLY A 213 -3.97 -25.68 21.99
CA GLY A 213 -3.03 -26.01 23.06
C GLY A 213 -1.62 -25.44 22.86
N ILE A 214 -1.44 -24.55 21.88
CA ILE A 214 -0.16 -23.92 21.58
C ILE A 214 -0.08 -22.61 22.35
N ARG A 215 1.04 -22.38 23.03
CA ARG A 215 1.33 -21.19 23.84
C ARG A 215 2.64 -20.58 23.37
N GLU A 216 2.93 -19.35 23.81
CA GLU A 216 4.27 -18.72 23.68
C GLU A 216 4.77 -18.44 22.26
N VAL A 217 3.96 -18.67 21.22
CA VAL A 217 4.25 -18.19 19.87
C VAL A 217 4.22 -16.66 19.84
N ASN A 218 5.22 -16.05 19.20
CA ASN A 218 5.30 -14.60 19.03
C ASN A 218 4.33 -14.17 17.93
N VAL A 219 3.12 -13.74 18.31
CA VAL A 219 2.10 -13.25 17.36
C VAL A 219 1.93 -11.74 17.51
N HIS A 220 2.33 -11.00 16.50
CA HIS A 220 2.44 -9.54 16.52
C HIS A 220 1.85 -8.88 15.26
N THR A 221 1.53 -7.60 15.35
CA THR A 221 1.66 -6.70 14.18
C THR A 221 3.09 -6.18 14.09
N PHE A 222 3.54 -5.71 12.93
CA PHE A 222 4.87 -5.09 12.77
C PHE A 222 5.16 -4.06 13.86
N ASN A 223 4.24 -3.10 14.05
CA ASN A 223 4.33 -2.09 15.10
C ASN A 223 4.44 -2.69 16.51
N SER A 224 3.59 -3.66 16.85
CA SER A 224 3.63 -4.26 18.20
C SER A 224 4.89 -5.08 18.47
N PHE A 225 5.51 -5.62 17.42
CA PHE A 225 6.80 -6.31 17.51
C PHE A 225 7.90 -5.29 17.80
N CYS A 226 7.99 -4.22 17.01
CA CYS A 226 8.96 -3.15 17.22
C CYS A 226 8.77 -2.46 18.58
N GLU A 227 7.54 -2.13 18.97
CA GLU A 227 7.22 -1.55 20.29
C GLU A 227 7.77 -2.42 21.43
N GLY A 228 7.69 -3.76 21.31
CA GLY A 228 8.25 -4.70 22.29
C GLY A 228 9.76 -4.54 22.43
N THR A 229 10.48 -4.54 21.31
CA THR A 229 11.93 -4.30 21.27
C THR A 229 12.29 -2.93 21.88
N LEU A 230 11.59 -1.87 21.46
CA LEU A 230 11.88 -0.51 21.89
C LEU A 230 11.58 -0.30 23.38
N LYS A 231 10.58 -0.97 23.94
CA LYS A 231 10.34 -0.95 25.40
C LYS A 231 11.43 -1.66 26.17
N LYS A 232 11.88 -2.81 25.68
CA LYS A 232 12.94 -3.60 26.33
C LYS A 232 14.29 -2.86 26.34
N HIS A 233 14.61 -2.14 25.27
CA HIS A 233 15.91 -1.48 25.08
C HIS A 233 15.84 0.05 25.17
N GLY A 234 14.71 0.62 25.58
CA GLY A 234 14.43 2.05 25.45
C GLY A 234 15.43 2.97 26.15
N ALA A 235 15.96 2.57 27.31
CA ALA A 235 16.99 3.34 28.00
C ALA A 235 18.29 3.47 27.17
N ARG A 236 18.69 2.42 26.45
CA ARG A 236 19.87 2.44 25.56
C ARG A 236 19.59 3.20 24.27
N ILE A 237 18.41 3.02 23.69
CA ILE A 237 18.05 3.63 22.40
C ILE A 237 17.83 5.14 22.53
N TYR A 238 17.13 5.58 23.59
CA TYR A 238 16.65 6.96 23.70
C TYR A 238 17.31 7.76 24.81
N GLY A 239 17.89 7.12 25.83
CA GLY A 239 18.41 7.81 27.02
C GLY A 239 17.36 8.55 27.86
N ARG A 240 16.07 8.41 27.53
CA ARG A 240 14.94 9.08 28.18
C ARG A 240 13.63 8.31 28.00
N PRO A 241 12.60 8.58 28.82
CA PRO A 241 11.26 8.05 28.60
C PRO A 241 10.68 8.54 27.27
N ILE A 242 10.03 7.65 26.54
CA ILE A 242 9.31 7.98 25.31
C ILE A 242 7.94 7.30 25.34
N ARG A 243 6.95 7.92 24.67
CA ARG A 243 5.64 7.32 24.42
C ARG A 243 5.17 7.56 22.99
N VAL A 244 4.19 6.76 22.57
CA VAL A 244 3.49 6.96 21.30
C VAL A 244 2.61 8.20 21.40
N GLN A 245 2.66 9.04 20.36
CA GLN A 245 1.86 10.24 20.22
C GLN A 245 0.39 9.87 19.99
N ASN A 246 -0.51 10.47 20.77
CA ASN A 246 -1.96 10.34 20.57
C ASN A 246 -2.50 11.48 19.68
N TYR A 247 -3.80 11.44 19.38
CA TYR A 247 -4.42 12.45 18.52
C TYR A 247 -4.39 13.87 19.12
N SER A 248 -4.57 14.00 20.44
CA SER A 248 -4.51 15.28 21.14
C SER A 248 -3.12 15.90 21.11
N ASP A 249 -2.07 15.07 21.23
CA ASP A 249 -0.68 15.51 21.08
C ASP A 249 -0.41 16.04 19.66
N LYS A 250 -1.01 15.42 18.62
CA LYS A 250 -0.90 15.91 17.24
C LYS A 250 -1.53 17.28 17.06
N ILE A 251 -2.72 17.50 17.62
CA ILE A 251 -3.41 18.79 17.59
C ILE A 251 -2.58 19.85 18.31
N LEU A 252 -2.05 19.54 19.50
CA LEU A 252 -1.23 20.47 20.27
C LEU A 252 0.03 20.88 19.50
N ALA A 253 0.77 19.91 18.99
CA ALA A 253 1.99 20.15 18.22
C ALA A 253 1.71 20.97 16.96
N MET A 254 0.60 20.69 16.26
CA MET A 254 0.18 21.46 15.09
C MET A 254 -0.13 22.91 15.45
N ASN A 255 -0.94 23.15 16.48
CA ASN A 255 -1.28 24.52 16.88
C ASN A 255 -0.05 25.32 17.32
N MET A 256 0.89 24.67 18.01
CA MET A 256 2.17 25.31 18.33
C MET A 256 2.99 25.63 17.08
N ALA A 257 3.07 24.71 16.12
CA ALA A 257 3.76 24.94 14.84
C ALA A 257 3.17 26.15 14.10
N LEU A 258 1.85 26.21 13.98
CA LEU A 258 1.15 27.33 13.35
C LEU A 258 1.41 28.67 14.09
N SER A 259 1.42 28.64 15.42
CA SER A 259 1.72 29.82 16.23
C SER A 259 3.15 30.34 15.99
N THR A 260 4.14 29.48 15.74
CA THR A 260 5.50 29.93 15.38
C THR A 260 5.55 30.68 14.05
N LEU A 261 4.58 30.44 13.17
CA LEU A 261 4.41 31.13 11.89
C LEU A 261 3.52 32.37 11.99
N GLY A 262 2.97 32.67 13.17
CA GLY A 262 2.06 33.79 13.38
C GLY A 262 0.70 33.60 12.71
N ILE A 263 0.29 32.36 12.40
CA ILE A 263 -1.00 32.03 11.77
C ILE A 263 -1.79 31.05 12.65
N ASP A 264 -3.10 30.98 12.43
CA ASP A 264 -3.96 29.98 13.04
C ASP A 264 -4.37 28.88 12.04
N MET A 265 -5.18 27.92 12.52
CA MET A 265 -5.65 26.80 11.70
C MET A 265 -6.56 27.26 10.55
N GLU A 266 -7.37 28.30 10.76
CA GLU A 266 -8.27 28.80 9.73
C GLU A 266 -7.48 29.44 8.59
N GLU A 267 -6.49 30.27 8.92
CA GLU A 267 -5.60 30.87 7.94
C GLU A 267 -4.77 29.82 7.19
N ALA A 268 -4.23 28.81 7.88
CA ALA A 268 -3.51 27.72 7.24
C ALA A 268 -4.39 26.94 6.24
N ILE A 269 -5.64 26.64 6.62
CA ILE A 269 -6.65 26.01 5.74
C ILE A 269 -6.93 26.89 4.52
N ASN A 270 -7.06 28.20 4.70
CA ASN A 270 -7.36 29.15 3.64
C ASN A 270 -6.19 29.30 2.64
N ARG A 271 -4.94 29.17 3.11
CA ARG A 271 -3.74 29.17 2.28
C ARG A 271 -3.53 27.84 1.54
N TYR A 272 -3.77 26.72 2.23
CA TYR A 272 -3.51 25.38 1.70
C TYR A 272 -4.60 24.89 0.74
N PHE A 273 -5.88 25.07 1.08
CA PHE A 273 -7.00 24.57 0.28
C PHE A 273 -7.61 25.66 -0.60
N THR A 274 -7.83 25.31 -1.86
CA THR A 274 -8.59 26.16 -2.79
C THR A 274 -10.05 26.30 -2.37
N VAL A 275 -10.74 27.32 -2.89
CA VAL A 275 -12.18 27.54 -2.62
C VAL A 275 -13.02 26.32 -2.99
N SER A 276 -12.70 25.64 -4.10
CA SER A 276 -13.41 24.44 -4.53
C SER A 276 -13.20 23.26 -3.58
N GLN A 277 -11.99 23.09 -3.03
CA GLN A 277 -11.67 22.03 -2.07
C GLN A 277 -12.39 22.22 -0.71
N ARG A 278 -12.74 23.47 -0.36
CA ARG A 278 -13.45 23.80 0.89
C ARG A 278 -14.97 23.66 0.80
N LYS A 279 -15.56 23.77 -0.41
CA LYS A 279 -17.02 23.91 -0.63
C LYS A 279 -17.92 22.88 0.06
N PHE A 280 -17.44 21.65 0.27
CA PHE A 280 -18.23 20.55 0.84
C PHE A 280 -17.63 19.95 2.12
N LYS A 281 -16.70 20.66 2.76
CA LYS A 281 -16.05 20.20 3.99
C LYS A 281 -16.24 21.21 5.09
N ASN A 282 -16.54 20.75 6.29
CA ASN A 282 -16.54 21.62 7.48
C ASN A 282 -15.11 21.89 7.96
N GLY A 283 -14.94 22.88 8.85
CA GLY A 283 -13.64 23.28 9.38
C GLY A 283 -12.85 22.12 10.01
N ASN A 284 -13.52 21.23 10.76
CA ASN A 284 -12.87 20.06 11.37
C ASN A 284 -12.38 19.06 10.33
N GLN A 285 -13.15 18.80 9.28
CA GLN A 285 -12.74 17.92 8.18
C GLN A 285 -11.53 18.48 7.43
N LEU A 286 -11.49 19.80 7.22
CA LEU A 286 -10.38 20.48 6.58
C LEU A 286 -9.13 20.48 7.47
N ALA A 287 -9.28 20.80 8.76
CA ALA A 287 -8.18 20.74 9.74
C ALA A 287 -7.59 19.33 9.82
N ASN A 288 -8.43 18.31 9.93
CA ASN A 288 -7.97 16.91 9.95
C ASN A 288 -7.26 16.52 8.66
N SER A 289 -7.76 16.96 7.49
CA SER A 289 -7.11 16.70 6.20
C SER A 289 -5.74 17.36 6.15
N PHE A 290 -5.65 18.64 6.50
CA PHE A 290 -4.39 19.40 6.52
C PHE A 290 -3.37 18.79 7.49
N MET A 291 -3.80 18.43 8.71
CA MET A 291 -2.94 17.76 9.68
C MET A 291 -2.41 16.44 9.12
N ASN A 292 -3.29 15.59 8.59
CA ASN A 292 -2.89 14.32 8.00
C ASN A 292 -1.89 14.51 6.86
N ASP A 293 -2.08 15.51 6.00
CA ASP A 293 -1.14 15.83 4.91
C ASP A 293 0.23 16.25 5.47
N CYS A 294 0.27 17.13 6.48
CA CYS A 294 1.52 17.53 7.12
C CYS A 294 2.27 16.35 7.76
N PHE A 295 1.56 15.49 8.50
CA PHE A 295 2.17 14.28 9.06
C PHE A 295 2.60 13.27 7.98
N SER A 296 1.86 13.17 6.87
CA SER A 296 2.25 12.30 5.76
C SER A 296 3.51 12.80 5.06
N VAL A 297 3.67 14.11 4.90
CA VAL A 297 4.90 14.73 4.39
C VAL A 297 6.07 14.49 5.36
N LEU A 298 5.83 14.65 6.67
CA LEU A 298 6.82 14.33 7.70
C LEU A 298 7.29 12.87 7.59
N ASP A 299 6.35 11.92 7.54
CA ASP A 299 6.64 10.49 7.41
C ASP A 299 7.38 10.17 6.12
N TYR A 300 7.00 10.78 4.99
CA TYR A 300 7.68 10.58 3.70
C TYR A 300 9.18 10.89 3.80
N PHE A 301 9.54 12.05 4.34
CA PHE A 301 10.95 12.46 4.45
C PHE A 301 11.70 11.68 5.54
N LYS A 302 11.02 11.25 6.62
CA LYS A 302 11.60 10.31 7.59
C LYS A 302 12.00 8.99 6.92
N VAL A 303 11.10 8.39 6.15
CA VAL A 303 11.35 7.11 5.45
C VAL A 303 12.47 7.23 4.44
N LYS A 304 12.56 8.37 3.73
CA LYS A 304 13.66 8.66 2.79
C LYS A 304 14.99 8.96 3.47
N LYS A 305 15.04 9.10 4.80
CA LYS A 305 16.22 9.55 5.56
C LYS A 305 16.70 10.94 5.08
N GLU A 306 15.74 11.78 4.72
CA GLU A 306 15.91 13.15 4.21
C GLU A 306 15.15 14.13 5.09
N ASP A 307 15.06 13.87 6.39
CA ASP A 307 14.28 14.69 7.33
C ASP A 307 14.79 16.14 7.38
N ALA A 308 16.10 16.36 7.31
CA ALA A 308 16.68 17.71 7.25
C ALA A 308 16.50 18.42 5.89
N TYR A 309 15.97 17.74 4.87
CA TYR A 309 15.82 18.28 3.53
C TYR A 309 14.74 19.37 3.47
N ASP A 310 15.10 20.50 2.86
CA ASP A 310 14.16 21.58 2.59
C ASP A 310 13.58 21.44 1.18
N PHE A 311 12.53 20.62 1.08
CA PHE A 311 11.79 20.39 -0.15
C PHE A 311 11.11 21.64 -0.70
N SER A 312 10.98 22.72 0.09
CA SER A 312 10.38 23.96 -0.40
C SER A 312 11.28 24.66 -1.42
N LYS A 313 12.58 24.32 -1.46
CA LYS A 313 13.55 24.83 -2.45
C LYS A 313 13.31 24.29 -3.85
N ASP A 314 12.67 23.14 -3.99
CA ASP A 314 12.37 22.50 -5.28
C ASP A 314 11.06 23.00 -5.89
N ILE A 315 10.27 23.76 -5.13
CA ILE A 315 8.94 24.19 -5.51
C ILE A 315 8.95 25.68 -5.82
N ASP A 316 8.68 26.00 -7.08
CA ASP A 316 8.56 27.38 -7.56
C ASP A 316 7.11 27.78 -7.86
N GLY A 317 6.92 29.07 -8.16
CA GLY A 317 5.63 29.63 -8.53
C GLY A 317 4.62 29.70 -7.38
N LYS A 318 3.33 29.52 -7.70
CA LYS A 318 2.21 29.76 -6.78
C LYS A 318 2.22 28.85 -5.54
N ASN A 319 2.85 27.68 -5.62
CA ASN A 319 2.88 26.71 -4.52
C ASN A 319 4.06 26.90 -3.56
N LYS A 320 5.02 27.78 -3.88
CA LYS A 320 6.24 28.00 -3.08
C LYS A 320 5.95 28.38 -1.63
N HIS A 321 5.02 29.32 -1.42
CA HIS A 321 4.63 29.76 -0.08
C HIS A 321 3.97 28.63 0.73
N ASN A 322 3.14 27.79 0.08
CA ASN A 322 2.53 26.64 0.73
C ASN A 322 3.59 25.59 1.09
N ALA A 323 4.54 25.31 0.19
CA ALA A 323 5.64 24.41 0.45
C ALA A 323 6.52 24.87 1.62
N GLN A 324 6.84 26.18 1.68
CA GLN A 324 7.60 26.77 2.79
C GLN A 324 6.86 26.64 4.12
N MET A 325 5.55 26.93 4.13
CA MET A 325 4.71 26.77 5.31
C MET A 325 4.71 25.31 5.79
N ILE A 326 4.48 24.34 4.90
CA ILE A 326 4.49 22.92 5.25
C ILE A 326 5.88 22.49 5.74
N HIS A 327 6.95 22.92 5.09
CA HIS A 327 8.32 22.60 5.52
C HIS A 327 8.62 23.12 6.93
N GLN A 328 8.22 24.36 7.23
CA GLN A 328 8.39 24.93 8.57
C GLN A 328 7.55 24.18 9.62
N ILE A 329 6.31 23.82 9.28
CA ILE A 329 5.45 23.00 10.14
C ILE A 329 6.08 21.63 10.40
N THR A 330 6.49 20.89 9.37
CA THR A 330 7.05 19.54 9.54
C THR A 330 8.38 19.56 10.29
N LYS A 331 9.21 20.58 10.05
CA LYS A 331 10.42 20.83 10.84
C LYS A 331 10.08 21.01 12.32
N TYR A 332 9.14 21.89 12.65
CA TYR A 332 8.71 22.11 14.03
C TYR A 332 8.13 20.84 14.65
N LEU A 333 7.26 20.12 13.95
CA LEU A 333 6.65 18.88 14.43
C LEU A 333 7.71 17.84 14.79
N ARG A 334 8.73 17.67 13.94
CA ARG A 334 9.87 16.77 14.22
C ARG A 334 10.61 17.18 15.48
N GLU A 335 11.05 18.43 15.56
CA GLU A 335 11.82 18.96 16.71
C GLU A 335 11.01 18.85 18.01
N HIS A 336 9.71 19.15 17.94
CA HIS A 336 8.80 19.02 19.07
C HIS A 336 8.65 17.56 19.52
N MET A 337 8.41 16.64 18.57
CA MET A 337 8.32 15.21 18.87
C MET A 337 9.62 14.70 19.52
N GLU A 338 10.77 15.12 18.98
CA GLU A 338 12.05 14.80 19.56
C GLU A 338 12.16 15.36 20.97
N ILE A 339 12.02 16.67 21.20
CA ILE A 339 12.19 17.28 22.53
C ILE A 339 11.26 16.63 23.58
N GLN A 340 9.99 16.39 23.24
CA GLN A 340 9.00 15.84 24.15
C GLN A 340 9.10 14.32 24.36
N GLY A 341 9.98 13.64 23.61
CA GLY A 341 10.02 12.18 23.64
C GLY A 341 8.70 11.57 23.16
N LEU A 342 8.21 12.03 22.00
CA LEU A 342 7.04 11.49 21.32
C LEU A 342 7.47 10.75 20.06
N ARG A 343 6.74 9.68 19.73
CA ARG A 343 6.96 8.87 18.52
C ARG A 343 5.64 8.52 17.87
N ASP A 344 5.62 8.40 16.55
CA ASP A 344 4.51 7.84 15.82
C ASP A 344 4.74 6.36 15.45
N TYR A 345 3.81 5.77 14.70
CA TYR A 345 3.91 4.38 14.27
C TYR A 345 5.00 4.15 13.22
N THR A 346 5.39 5.18 12.47
CA THR A 346 6.49 5.13 11.50
C THR A 346 7.82 5.09 12.24
N ASP A 347 7.99 5.95 13.25
CA ASP A 347 9.17 5.99 14.13
C ASP A 347 9.41 4.64 14.82
N GLN A 348 8.36 3.94 15.24
CA GLN A 348 8.51 2.61 15.86
C GLN A 348 9.25 1.62 14.95
N ILE A 349 8.95 1.61 13.67
CA ILE A 349 9.58 0.67 12.75
C ILE A 349 11.00 1.14 12.44
N LEU A 350 11.17 2.42 12.11
CA LEU A 350 12.47 3.01 11.77
C LEU A 350 13.48 2.91 12.92
N ASP A 351 13.06 3.19 14.15
CA ASP A 351 13.93 3.11 15.32
C ASP A 351 14.35 1.67 15.63
N ALA A 352 13.45 0.71 15.46
CA ALA A 352 13.79 -0.71 15.67
C ALA A 352 14.77 -1.19 14.61
N ILE A 353 14.56 -0.81 13.34
CA ILE A 353 15.50 -1.07 12.23
C ILE A 353 16.86 -0.44 12.52
N LYS A 354 16.88 0.83 12.92
CA LYS A 354 18.11 1.54 13.27
C LYS A 354 18.85 0.84 14.39
N PHE A 355 18.16 0.52 15.48
CA PHE A 355 18.73 -0.19 16.62
C PHE A 355 19.31 -1.56 16.22
N PHE A 356 18.59 -2.36 15.43
CA PHE A 356 19.09 -3.66 14.96
C PHE A 356 20.31 -3.55 14.04
N LYS A 357 20.41 -2.48 13.26
CA LYS A 357 21.60 -2.21 12.43
C LYS A 357 22.81 -1.81 13.27
N GLU A 358 22.59 -1.02 14.32
CA GLU A 358 23.64 -0.56 15.25
C GLU A 358 24.08 -1.69 16.21
N GLU A 359 23.15 -2.54 16.63
CA GLU A 359 23.36 -3.60 17.63
C GLU A 359 22.87 -4.97 17.10
N PRO A 360 23.56 -5.59 16.13
CA PRO A 360 23.10 -6.84 15.50
C PRO A 360 22.93 -8.02 16.48
N SER A 361 23.61 -8.01 17.63
CA SER A 361 23.46 -9.01 18.68
C SER A 361 22.09 -8.99 19.37
N GLU A 362 21.35 -7.89 19.26
CA GLU A 362 20.02 -7.73 19.86
C GLU A 362 18.90 -8.15 18.91
N ILE A 363 19.23 -8.54 17.67
CA ILE A 363 18.25 -9.06 16.71
C ILE A 363 17.72 -10.41 17.20
N PRO A 364 16.41 -10.54 17.47
CA PRO A 364 15.84 -11.79 17.94
C PRO A 364 15.94 -12.87 16.85
N GLN A 365 16.36 -14.07 17.27
CA GLN A 365 16.58 -15.20 16.37
C GLN A 365 15.33 -16.09 16.31
N PHE A 366 14.60 -16.00 15.19
CA PHE A 366 13.47 -16.85 14.88
C PHE A 366 13.83 -17.87 13.80
N ASP A 367 13.49 -19.14 14.03
CA ASP A 367 13.69 -20.19 13.04
C ASP A 367 12.65 -20.08 11.91
N HIS A 368 11.44 -19.60 12.25
CA HIS A 368 10.34 -19.40 11.33
C HIS A 368 9.71 -18.01 11.50
N VAL A 369 9.64 -17.26 10.39
CA VAL A 369 8.87 -16.02 10.28
C VAL A 369 7.72 -16.24 9.31
N LEU A 370 6.50 -16.01 9.77
CA LEU A 370 5.28 -16.11 9.00
C LEU A 370 4.67 -14.72 8.86
N VAL A 371 4.28 -14.33 7.64
CA VAL A 371 3.74 -13.00 7.37
C VAL A 371 2.39 -13.13 6.66
N ASP A 372 1.33 -12.62 7.30
CA ASP A 372 -0.01 -12.52 6.72
C ASP A 372 -0.21 -11.18 5.99
N GLU A 373 -1.10 -11.16 5.01
CA GLU A 373 -1.39 -10.01 4.14
C GLU A 373 -0.13 -9.41 3.48
N TYR A 374 0.73 -10.28 2.94
CA TYR A 374 2.02 -9.89 2.35
C TYR A 374 1.89 -8.91 1.16
N GLN A 375 0.71 -8.79 0.53
CA GLN A 375 0.46 -7.81 -0.51
C GLN A 375 0.44 -6.35 -0.02
N ASP A 376 0.22 -6.13 1.28
CA ASP A 376 0.07 -4.79 1.87
C ASP A 376 1.32 -4.37 2.68
N VAL A 377 2.46 -5.07 2.47
CA VAL A 377 3.74 -4.70 3.10
C VAL A 377 4.38 -3.51 2.41
N ASN A 378 5.08 -2.68 3.20
CA ASN A 378 5.86 -1.54 2.69
C ASN A 378 7.37 -1.76 2.86
N THR A 379 8.17 -0.84 2.32
CA THR A 379 9.64 -0.95 2.30
C THR A 379 10.26 -1.12 3.69
N MET A 380 9.78 -0.40 4.70
CA MET A 380 10.31 -0.53 6.05
C MET A 380 9.99 -1.90 6.66
N GLN A 381 8.80 -2.44 6.39
CA GLN A 381 8.41 -3.75 6.87
C GLN A 381 9.23 -4.88 6.21
N ILE A 382 9.56 -4.73 4.92
CA ILE A 382 10.48 -5.64 4.23
C ILE A 382 11.88 -5.54 4.81
N GLU A 383 12.43 -4.34 4.99
CA GLU A 383 13.75 -4.14 5.61
C GLU A 383 13.81 -4.77 7.01
N LEU A 384 12.73 -4.66 7.79
CA LEU A 384 12.61 -5.33 9.09
C LEU A 384 12.61 -6.86 8.97
N ILE A 385 11.86 -7.44 8.02
CA ILE A 385 11.87 -8.89 7.78
C ILE A 385 13.27 -9.38 7.39
N GLU A 386 13.96 -8.65 6.51
CA GLU A 386 15.31 -8.98 6.06
C GLU A 386 16.32 -8.91 7.22
N LEU A 387 16.20 -7.91 8.10
CA LEU A 387 17.05 -7.80 9.29
C LEU A 387 16.87 -8.96 10.27
N LEU A 388 15.66 -9.52 10.37
CA LEU A 388 15.42 -10.72 11.18
C LEU A 388 16.14 -11.97 10.64
N LYS A 389 16.64 -11.91 9.39
CA LYS A 389 17.34 -13.00 8.70
C LYS A 389 16.64 -14.35 8.88
N PRO A 390 15.33 -14.44 8.59
CA PRO A 390 14.58 -15.66 8.83
C PRO A 390 15.20 -16.81 8.05
N LYS A 391 15.54 -17.91 8.72
CA LYS A 391 15.89 -19.14 8.02
C LYS A 391 14.71 -19.57 7.16
N ASN A 392 13.54 -19.71 7.78
CA ASN A 392 12.30 -20.04 7.09
C ASN A 392 11.36 -18.83 7.03
N LEU A 393 10.98 -18.41 5.83
CA LEU A 393 9.98 -17.36 5.57
C LEU A 393 8.75 -17.97 4.90
N PHE A 394 7.59 -17.80 5.51
CA PHE A 394 6.30 -18.20 4.95
C PHE A 394 5.40 -16.97 4.81
N ALA A 395 5.26 -16.47 3.58
CA ALA A 395 4.42 -15.33 3.27
C ALA A 395 3.06 -15.80 2.73
N VAL A 396 1.97 -15.14 3.13
CA VAL A 396 0.63 -15.39 2.59
C VAL A 396 0.01 -14.08 2.16
N GLY A 397 -0.60 -14.07 0.97
CA GLY A 397 -1.27 -12.87 0.47
C GLY A 397 -2.06 -13.10 -0.81
N ASP A 398 -2.75 -12.07 -1.26
CA ASP A 398 -3.39 -12.01 -2.58
C ASP A 398 -3.11 -10.65 -3.20
N PRO A 399 -2.36 -10.56 -4.32
CA PRO A 399 -2.08 -9.27 -4.96
C PRO A 399 -3.36 -8.51 -5.34
N ARG A 400 -4.46 -9.21 -5.63
CA ARG A 400 -5.76 -8.59 -5.97
C ARG A 400 -6.47 -7.97 -4.76
N GLN A 401 -5.96 -8.18 -3.55
CA GLN A 401 -6.46 -7.60 -2.30
C GLN A 401 -5.59 -6.45 -1.79
N SER A 402 -4.57 -6.03 -2.54
CA SER A 402 -3.73 -4.88 -2.16
C SER A 402 -4.53 -3.58 -2.21
N ILE A 403 -4.85 -3.02 -1.03
CA ILE A 403 -5.66 -1.79 -0.89
C ILE A 403 -4.99 -0.70 -0.04
N PHE A 404 -3.80 -0.98 0.51
CA PHE A 404 -3.05 -0.04 1.34
C PHE A 404 -1.96 0.74 0.58
N GLY A 405 -2.01 0.79 -0.76
CA GLY A 405 -1.00 1.49 -1.57
C GLY A 405 -0.86 2.98 -1.23
N TRP A 406 -1.94 3.65 -0.80
CA TRP A 406 -1.92 5.03 -0.32
C TRP A 406 -1.16 5.21 1.01
N ARG A 407 -0.86 4.13 1.74
CA ARG A 407 0.01 4.09 2.93
C ARG A 407 1.44 3.65 2.59
N GLY A 408 1.77 3.55 1.30
CA GLY A 408 3.09 3.16 0.82
C GLY A 408 3.33 1.65 0.75
N SER A 409 2.28 0.80 0.78
CA SER A 409 2.47 -0.61 0.46
C SER A 409 2.85 -0.77 -1.02
N ASP A 410 3.72 -1.74 -1.30
CA ASP A 410 4.14 -2.05 -2.67
C ASP A 410 3.79 -3.50 -3.02
N ILE A 411 2.85 -3.64 -3.95
CA ILE A 411 2.40 -4.94 -4.46
C ILE A 411 3.53 -5.72 -5.15
N ASN A 412 4.60 -5.04 -5.59
CA ASN A 412 5.73 -5.71 -6.24
C ASN A 412 6.42 -6.70 -5.29
N TYR A 413 6.39 -6.49 -3.96
CA TYR A 413 7.00 -7.44 -3.03
C TYR A 413 6.36 -8.84 -3.08
N ILE A 414 5.03 -8.92 -3.27
CA ILE A 414 4.37 -10.21 -3.42
C ILE A 414 4.54 -10.78 -4.84
N LEU A 415 4.54 -9.93 -5.87
CA LEU A 415 4.69 -10.35 -7.27
C LEU A 415 6.11 -10.83 -7.58
N GLU A 416 7.13 -10.18 -7.02
CA GLU A 416 8.55 -10.46 -7.26
C GLU A 416 9.17 -11.37 -6.19
N PHE A 417 8.36 -11.99 -5.32
CA PHE A 417 8.86 -12.81 -4.21
C PHE A 417 9.88 -13.89 -4.63
N GLU A 418 9.64 -14.61 -5.74
CA GLU A 418 10.57 -15.63 -6.24
C GLU A 418 11.91 -15.02 -6.70
N LYS A 419 11.85 -13.81 -7.27
CA LYS A 419 13.04 -13.07 -7.69
C LYS A 419 13.83 -12.55 -6.48
N ASP A 420 13.14 -12.12 -5.44
CA ASP A 420 13.76 -11.56 -4.23
C ASP A 420 14.39 -12.63 -3.34
N TYR A 421 13.75 -13.81 -3.23
CA TYR A 421 14.19 -14.89 -2.33
C TYR A 421 14.82 -16.10 -3.03
N GLY A 422 14.87 -16.11 -4.37
CA GLY A 422 15.55 -17.15 -5.15
C GLY A 422 14.85 -18.51 -5.11
N LYS A 423 15.43 -19.49 -4.42
CA LYS A 423 14.87 -20.85 -4.30
C LYS A 423 13.65 -20.84 -3.36
N SER A 424 12.50 -20.43 -3.88
CA SER A 424 11.23 -20.42 -3.18
C SER A 424 10.20 -21.38 -3.77
N GLU A 425 9.26 -21.83 -2.95
CA GLU A 425 8.09 -22.58 -3.38
C GLU A 425 6.85 -21.67 -3.39
N VAL A 426 6.19 -21.58 -4.54
CA VAL A 426 4.93 -20.84 -4.68
C VAL A 426 3.76 -21.82 -4.66
N ILE A 427 2.84 -21.63 -3.71
CA ILE A 427 1.68 -22.47 -3.50
C ILE A 427 0.41 -21.65 -3.69
N THR A 428 -0.38 -21.99 -4.70
CA THR A 428 -1.59 -21.27 -5.08
C THR A 428 -2.83 -21.93 -4.48
N LEU A 429 -3.63 -21.17 -3.71
CA LEU A 429 -4.90 -21.61 -3.12
C LEU A 429 -6.10 -21.01 -3.89
N THR A 430 -6.67 -21.79 -4.80
CA THR A 430 -7.77 -21.36 -5.69
C THR A 430 -9.17 -21.66 -5.14
N LYS A 431 -9.34 -22.62 -4.23
CA LYS A 431 -10.68 -22.98 -3.72
C LYS A 431 -11.22 -21.96 -2.72
N ASN A 432 -12.44 -21.45 -2.94
CA ASN A 432 -13.12 -20.51 -2.04
C ASN A 432 -14.13 -21.24 -1.14
N TYR A 433 -14.04 -21.05 0.17
CA TYR A 433 -14.90 -21.68 1.18
C TYR A 433 -15.87 -20.71 1.87
N ARG A 434 -15.81 -19.42 1.53
CA ARG A 434 -16.54 -18.34 2.22
C ARG A 434 -17.81 -17.93 1.48
N SER A 435 -17.72 -17.81 0.16
CA SER A 435 -18.71 -17.16 -0.69
C SER A 435 -19.39 -18.17 -1.61
N SER A 436 -20.62 -17.85 -2.06
CA SER A 436 -21.32 -18.66 -3.06
C SER A 436 -20.69 -18.52 -4.44
N ASP A 437 -20.93 -19.52 -5.30
CA ASP A 437 -20.45 -19.55 -6.68
C ASP A 437 -20.79 -18.27 -7.47
N LYS A 438 -22.02 -17.74 -7.31
CA LYS A 438 -22.43 -16.50 -7.99
C LYS A 438 -21.62 -15.28 -7.54
N ILE A 439 -21.32 -15.15 -6.25
CA ILE A 439 -20.50 -14.04 -5.74
C ILE A 439 -19.07 -14.18 -6.24
N VAL A 440 -18.52 -15.39 -6.19
CA VAL A 440 -17.15 -15.66 -6.67
C VAL A 440 -17.02 -15.35 -8.16
N LYS A 441 -17.94 -15.85 -9.00
CA LYS A 441 -17.96 -15.55 -10.44
C LYS A 441 -18.10 -14.07 -10.75
N PHE A 442 -19.01 -13.37 -10.06
CA PHE A 442 -19.18 -11.93 -10.23
C PHE A 442 -17.90 -11.15 -9.89
N MET A 443 -17.26 -11.49 -8.78
CA MET A 443 -16.00 -10.85 -8.37
C MET A 443 -14.85 -11.18 -9.30
N ASN A 444 -14.65 -12.44 -9.70
CA ASN A 444 -13.60 -12.82 -10.65
C ASN A 444 -13.76 -12.07 -11.99
N HIS A 445 -14.98 -11.90 -12.48
CA HIS A 445 -15.25 -11.14 -13.69
C HIS A 445 -15.00 -9.63 -13.51
N SER A 446 -15.34 -9.07 -12.35
CA SER A 446 -15.18 -7.64 -12.07
C SER A 446 -13.73 -7.18 -11.96
N ILE A 447 -12.80 -8.11 -11.70
CA ILE A 447 -11.37 -7.80 -11.51
C ILE A 447 -10.49 -8.15 -12.70
N THR A 448 -11.04 -8.74 -13.77
CA THR A 448 -10.27 -9.17 -14.95
C THR A 448 -9.52 -8.00 -15.61
N GLU A 449 -10.13 -6.82 -15.66
CA GLU A 449 -9.54 -5.61 -16.24
C GLU A 449 -8.37 -5.03 -15.41
N MET A 450 -8.11 -5.52 -14.19
CA MET A 450 -7.00 -5.03 -13.37
C MET A 450 -5.61 -5.44 -13.91
N GLY A 451 -5.55 -6.42 -14.83
CA GLY A 451 -4.28 -6.90 -15.39
C GLY A 451 -3.36 -7.58 -14.38
N LEU A 452 -3.90 -8.01 -13.24
CA LEU A 452 -3.20 -8.76 -12.20
C LEU A 452 -3.18 -10.26 -12.55
N PRO A 453 -2.24 -11.04 -11.95
CA PRO A 453 -2.18 -12.49 -12.17
C PRO A 453 -3.53 -13.14 -11.88
N ASP A 454 -4.00 -13.96 -12.83
CA ASP A 454 -5.27 -14.66 -12.64
C ASP A 454 -5.12 -15.75 -11.57
N LEU A 455 -6.12 -15.81 -10.70
CA LEU A 455 -6.26 -16.77 -9.63
C LEU A 455 -7.72 -17.18 -9.69
N GLU A 456 -8.07 -17.99 -10.69
CA GLU A 456 -9.45 -18.44 -10.88
C GLU A 456 -9.92 -19.17 -9.63
N HIS A 457 -10.95 -18.62 -8.99
CA HIS A 457 -11.52 -19.22 -7.80
C HIS A 457 -12.64 -20.18 -8.14
N HIS A 458 -12.58 -21.37 -7.56
CA HIS A 458 -13.63 -22.37 -7.66
C HIS A 458 -14.33 -22.59 -6.32
N VAL A 459 -15.67 -22.70 -6.36
CA VAL A 459 -16.46 -23.07 -5.19
C VAL A 459 -16.67 -24.58 -5.18
N PRO A 460 -16.28 -25.29 -4.10
CA PRO A 460 -16.61 -26.70 -3.96
C PRO A 460 -18.11 -26.84 -3.70
N GLN A 461 -18.88 -27.11 -4.76
CA GLN A 461 -20.23 -27.72 -4.82
C GLN A 461 -21.33 -27.29 -3.82
N ILE A 462 -21.23 -26.16 -3.12
CA ILE A 462 -22.33 -25.66 -2.26
C ILE A 462 -23.09 -24.54 -2.98
N PRO A 463 -24.23 -24.83 -3.64
CA PRO A 463 -25.13 -23.80 -4.12
C PRO A 463 -25.86 -23.17 -2.92
N LYS A 464 -25.24 -22.19 -2.27
CA LYS A 464 -26.00 -21.24 -1.44
C LYS A 464 -26.83 -20.35 -2.37
N PRO A 465 -28.15 -20.21 -2.18
CA PRO A 465 -28.96 -19.30 -2.97
C PRO A 465 -28.56 -17.85 -2.68
N SER A 466 -27.65 -17.30 -3.47
CA SER A 466 -27.26 -15.90 -3.41
C SER A 466 -27.91 -15.14 -4.56
N LYS A 467 -28.59 -14.04 -4.24
CA LYS A 467 -29.05 -13.05 -5.23
C LYS A 467 -28.15 -11.82 -5.10
N ILE A 468 -27.39 -11.53 -6.16
CA ILE A 468 -26.70 -10.25 -6.29
C ILE A 468 -27.70 -9.29 -6.92
N LYS A 469 -27.84 -8.09 -6.35
CA LYS A 469 -28.64 -7.01 -6.90
C LYS A 469 -27.77 -5.78 -7.00
N ILE A 470 -27.70 -5.23 -8.20
CA ILE A 470 -27.14 -3.90 -8.46
C ILE A 470 -28.37 -3.01 -8.67
N LEU A 471 -28.46 -1.94 -7.89
CA LEU A 471 -29.61 -1.04 -7.88
C LEU A 471 -29.10 0.38 -7.98
N ASP A 472 -29.69 1.14 -8.89
CA ASP A 472 -29.41 2.55 -9.05
C ASP A 472 -30.48 3.37 -8.29
N PHE A 473 -30.03 4.44 -7.63
CA PHE A 473 -30.88 5.35 -6.88
C PHE A 473 -30.64 6.77 -7.36
N GLU A 474 -31.71 7.57 -7.43
CA GLU A 474 -31.63 8.98 -7.87
C GLU A 474 -30.91 9.88 -6.85
N SER A 475 -30.80 9.43 -5.59
CA SER A 475 -30.08 10.17 -4.53
C SER A 475 -29.54 9.23 -3.45
N GLU A 476 -28.48 9.69 -2.74
CA GLU A 476 -27.94 8.99 -1.57
C GLU A 476 -29.00 8.79 -0.48
N GLU A 477 -29.99 9.69 -0.37
CA GLU A 477 -31.07 9.57 0.61
C GLU A 477 -31.99 8.38 0.31
N LEU A 478 -32.35 8.21 -0.97
CA LEU A 478 -33.17 7.07 -1.42
C LEU A 478 -32.42 5.76 -1.23
N GLU A 479 -31.12 5.72 -1.53
CA GLU A 479 -30.25 4.57 -1.24
C GLU A 479 -30.26 4.24 0.27
N ARG A 480 -29.99 5.22 1.14
CA ARG A 480 -30.00 5.03 2.60
C ARG A 480 -31.34 4.52 3.11
N ARG A 481 -32.46 5.09 2.63
CA ARG A 481 -33.82 4.63 2.99
C ARG A 481 -34.06 3.19 2.53
N PHE A 482 -33.59 2.82 1.34
CA PHE A 482 -33.68 1.45 0.85
C PHE A 482 -32.89 0.48 1.72
N VAL A 483 -31.63 0.80 2.03
CA VAL A 483 -30.77 -0.01 2.90
C VAL A 483 -31.43 -0.22 4.26
N LEU A 484 -31.93 0.86 4.87
CA LEU A 484 -32.64 0.80 6.15
C LEU A 484 -33.88 -0.09 6.10
N LYS A 485 -34.70 0.07 5.04
CA LYS A 485 -35.86 -0.78 4.81
C LYS A 485 -35.45 -2.26 4.70
N LYS A 486 -34.37 -2.56 3.98
CA LYS A 486 -33.86 -3.94 3.85
C LYS A 486 -33.35 -4.52 5.15
N ILE A 487 -32.68 -3.73 5.99
CA ILE A 487 -32.24 -4.18 7.33
C ILE A 487 -33.46 -4.53 8.20
N LEU A 488 -34.51 -3.71 8.15
CA LEU A 488 -35.73 -3.91 8.95
C LEU A 488 -36.60 -5.07 8.47
N GLU A 489 -36.68 -5.29 7.16
CA GLU A 489 -37.44 -6.40 6.55
C GLU A 489 -36.71 -7.75 6.61
N SER A 490 -35.40 -7.75 6.91
CA SER A 490 -34.59 -8.96 6.90
C SER A 490 -34.90 -9.87 8.09
N SER A 491 -35.07 -11.16 7.82
CA SER A 491 -35.10 -12.20 8.85
C SER A 491 -33.71 -12.67 9.28
N THR A 492 -32.65 -12.21 8.61
CA THR A 492 -31.26 -12.51 8.98
C THR A 492 -30.92 -11.88 10.33
N PRO A 493 -30.27 -12.61 11.26
CA PRO A 493 -29.78 -12.04 12.51
C PRO A 493 -28.97 -10.76 12.26
N LYS A 494 -29.25 -9.70 13.01
CA LYS A 494 -28.64 -8.37 12.76
C LYS A 494 -27.11 -8.38 12.83
N ASN A 495 -26.52 -9.28 13.62
CA ASN A 495 -25.07 -9.49 13.74
C ASN A 495 -24.44 -10.18 12.52
N GLU A 496 -25.24 -10.69 11.59
CA GLU A 496 -24.80 -11.26 10.30
C GLU A 496 -24.99 -10.26 9.13
N ILE A 497 -25.57 -9.09 9.39
CA ILE A 497 -25.77 -8.04 8.39
C ILE A 497 -24.62 -7.03 8.47
N PHE A 498 -23.93 -6.82 7.35
CA PHE A 498 -22.86 -5.83 7.23
C PHE A 498 -23.20 -4.80 6.15
N VAL A 499 -22.96 -3.52 6.45
CA VAL A 499 -23.04 -2.42 5.50
C VAL A 499 -21.63 -1.88 5.31
N LEU A 500 -21.14 -1.89 4.07
CA LEU A 500 -19.84 -1.35 3.68
C LEU A 500 -20.08 -0.10 2.84
N ALA A 501 -19.25 0.93 3.05
CA ALA A 501 -19.26 2.14 2.25
C ALA A 501 -17.83 2.60 2.00
N ARG A 502 -17.62 3.41 0.96
CA ARG A 502 -16.29 3.91 0.61
C ARG A 502 -15.73 4.89 1.63
N THR A 503 -16.61 5.61 2.33
CA THR A 503 -16.25 6.67 3.28
C THR A 503 -17.03 6.56 4.59
N ASN A 504 -16.39 6.95 5.70
CA ASN A 504 -17.02 6.99 7.03
C ASN A 504 -18.18 7.99 7.12
N ARG A 505 -18.24 9.02 6.26
CA ARG A 505 -19.37 9.96 6.18
C ARG A 505 -20.68 9.22 5.91
N GLN A 506 -20.69 8.35 4.90
CA GLN A 506 -21.88 7.58 4.51
C GLN A 506 -22.37 6.68 5.65
N LEU A 507 -21.42 6.07 6.39
CA LEU A 507 -21.74 5.23 7.55
C LEU A 507 -22.23 6.05 8.75
N ALA A 508 -21.68 7.25 8.99
CA ALA A 508 -22.09 8.11 10.09
C ALA A 508 -23.54 8.60 9.92
N GLU A 509 -23.91 9.02 8.70
CA GLU A 509 -25.27 9.41 8.37
C GLU A 509 -26.26 8.25 8.55
N LEU A 510 -25.91 7.05 8.08
CA LEU A 510 -26.73 5.86 8.30
C LEU A 510 -26.84 5.49 9.79
N SER A 511 -25.74 5.60 10.53
CA SER A 511 -25.70 5.35 11.98
C SER A 511 -26.65 6.26 12.74
N GLN A 512 -26.65 7.55 12.43
CA GLN A 512 -27.55 8.51 13.06
C GLN A 512 -29.02 8.07 12.91
N ILE A 513 -29.44 7.71 11.70
CA ILE A 513 -30.81 7.25 11.43
C ILE A 513 -31.11 5.94 12.16
N LEU A 514 -30.16 5.00 12.21
CA LEU A 514 -30.31 3.75 12.96
C LEU A 514 -30.46 4.01 14.47
N ARG A 515 -29.75 5.00 15.04
CA ARG A 515 -29.89 5.41 16.45
C ARG A 515 -31.26 6.03 16.72
N GLU A 516 -31.70 6.95 15.88
CA GLU A 516 -33.02 7.60 15.99
C GLU A 516 -34.17 6.58 15.98
N ARG A 517 -33.97 5.43 15.34
CA ARG A 517 -34.94 4.31 15.28
C ARG A 517 -34.69 3.20 16.30
N ASN A 518 -33.78 3.39 17.26
CA ASN A 518 -33.41 2.39 18.26
C ASN A 518 -32.98 1.03 17.66
N ILE A 519 -32.34 1.05 16.50
CA ILE A 519 -31.83 -0.17 15.87
C ILE A 519 -30.40 -0.40 16.36
N SER A 520 -30.18 -1.48 17.12
CA SER A 520 -28.84 -1.88 17.58
C SER A 520 -27.89 -2.10 16.40
N HIS A 521 -26.77 -1.39 16.39
CA HIS A 521 -25.72 -1.48 15.38
C HIS A 521 -24.37 -1.08 15.98
N VAL A 522 -23.29 -1.44 15.29
CA VAL A 522 -21.92 -1.04 15.64
C VAL A 522 -21.31 -0.37 14.42
N VAL A 523 -20.89 0.88 14.56
CA VAL A 523 -20.04 1.54 13.55
C VAL A 523 -18.60 1.22 13.90
N LYS A 524 -17.89 0.57 12.99
CA LYS A 524 -16.44 0.38 13.09
C LYS A 524 -15.78 1.59 12.44
N THR A 525 -15.38 2.57 13.25
CA THR A 525 -14.45 3.63 12.87
C THR A 525 -13.02 3.18 13.17
N ASP A 526 -12.02 3.86 12.63
CA ASP A 526 -10.58 3.55 12.82
C ASP A 526 -10.06 3.74 14.27
N GLU A 527 -10.96 3.88 15.25
CA GLU A 527 -10.66 4.04 16.69
C GLU A 527 -10.72 2.71 17.46
#